data_AF-A0A8K1ZVZ5-F1
#
_entry.id   AF-A0A8K1ZVZ5-F1
#
_cell.length_a   1.000
_cell.length_b   1.000
_cell.length_c   1.000
_cell.angle_alpha   90.00
_cell.angle_beta   90.00
_cell.angle_gamma   90.00
#
_symmetry.space_group_name_H-M   'P 1'
#
loop_
_entity.id
_entity.type
_entity.pdbx_description
1 polymer ?
#
loop_
_entity_poly.entity_id
_entity_poly.type
_entity_poly.pdbx_seq_one_letter_code
_entity_poly.pdbx_strand_id
1 'polypeptide(L)'
;MQALVDNKLLIKLSYDGSPVQGLYLGSIFVNQSFAFYMDESGSPKPNPRDPASHFAVGGVLIQHNDESRIRLQIRNFKERWGIDESVPLHGNEIRSRKKNFAWLGLRSENEQNQFFLDLTTTIVQCPIMVHGCVVSRKGYIDRYLERYGSNTWGVVEVTHVAPCTP
;
A
#
# COMPACT_ATOMS: atom_id res chain seq x y z
N MET A 1 -4.75 18.67 9.07
CA MET A 1 -3.73 18.14 10.00
C MET A 1 -2.97 17.06 9.23
N GLN A 2 -1.71 17.36 8.88
CA GLN A 2 -0.88 16.70 7.88
C GLN A 2 -0.28 15.41 8.47
N ALA A 3 -0.66 14.24 7.97
CA ALA A 3 0.07 13.00 8.28
C ALA A 3 1.20 12.84 7.25
N LEU A 4 2.38 13.35 7.60
CA LEU A 4 3.65 12.99 6.96
C LEU A 4 3.94 11.52 7.28
N VAL A 5 3.88 10.66 6.27
CA VAL A 5 4.46 9.32 6.31
C VAL A 5 5.36 9.19 5.07
N ASP A 6 6.66 9.33 5.31
CA ASP A 6 7.77 8.75 4.55
C ASP A 6 7.68 8.72 3.01
N ASN A 7 7.78 9.89 2.36
CA ASN A 7 8.06 10.02 0.91
C ASN A 7 7.19 9.15 -0.02
N LYS A 8 5.96 8.83 0.39
CA LYS A 8 5.00 8.08 -0.44
C LYS A 8 3.86 8.99 -0.86
N LEU A 9 3.62 9.03 -2.16
CA LEU A 9 2.54 9.76 -2.79
C LEU A 9 1.19 9.31 -2.18
N LEU A 10 0.61 10.15 -1.34
CA LEU A 10 -0.75 9.98 -0.82
C LEU A 10 -1.74 10.43 -1.90
N ILE A 11 -2.20 9.51 -2.74
CA ILE A 11 -3.33 9.79 -3.63
C ILE A 11 -4.62 9.66 -2.82
N LYS A 12 -5.10 10.79 -2.29
CA LYS A 12 -6.45 10.87 -1.71
C LYS A 12 -7.47 10.97 -2.84
N LEU A 13 -7.99 9.83 -3.28
CA LEU A 13 -9.15 9.80 -4.17
C LEU A 13 -10.40 10.12 -3.34
N SER A 14 -10.86 11.36 -3.42
CA SER A 14 -12.17 11.75 -2.91
C SER A 14 -13.19 11.55 -4.03
N TYR A 15 -14.12 10.62 -3.86
CA TYR A 15 -15.28 10.50 -4.74
C TYR A 15 -16.33 11.54 -4.30
N ASP A 16 -16.59 12.53 -5.14
CA ASP A 16 -17.55 13.62 -4.92
C ASP A 16 -18.95 13.20 -5.40
N GLY A 17 -19.47 12.09 -4.86
CA GLY A 17 -20.75 11.44 -5.17
C GLY A 17 -21.76 12.20 -6.05
N SER A 18 -21.45 12.37 -7.33
CA SER A 18 -22.37 12.99 -8.29
C SER A 18 -23.46 11.96 -8.59
N PRO A 19 -24.75 12.31 -8.40
CA PRO A 19 -25.82 11.35 -8.51
C PRO A 19 -25.98 10.91 -9.98
N VAL A 20 -25.80 9.62 -10.23
CA VAL A 20 -26.37 8.97 -11.41
C VAL A 20 -27.89 9.06 -11.24
N GLN A 21 -28.55 9.85 -12.08
CA GLN A 21 -30.01 10.02 -12.06
C GLN A 21 -30.68 8.67 -12.36
N GLY A 22 -31.12 7.99 -11.32
CA GLY A 22 -31.90 6.75 -11.39
C GLY A 22 -32.67 6.58 -10.09
N LEU A 23 -33.99 6.80 -10.16
CA LEU A 23 -34.98 6.64 -9.09
C LEU A 23 -34.77 5.36 -8.28
N TYR A 24 -34.76 5.42 -6.94
CA TYR A 24 -35.50 4.52 -6.03
C TYR A 24 -35.50 5.06 -4.59
N LEU A 25 -36.66 4.92 -3.92
CA LEU A 25 -36.93 5.35 -2.55
C LEU A 25 -36.04 4.63 -1.52
N GLY A 26 -35.54 5.38 -0.53
CA GLY A 26 -35.16 4.83 0.79
C GLY A 26 -33.69 4.47 1.01
N SER A 27 -32.76 4.84 0.13
CA SER A 27 -31.33 4.58 0.35
C SER A 27 -30.68 5.73 1.12
N ILE A 28 -30.28 5.51 2.38
CA ILE A 28 -29.28 6.35 3.04
C ILE A 28 -28.00 6.21 2.20
N PHE A 29 -27.68 7.23 1.38
CA PHE A 29 -26.39 7.30 0.70
C PHE A 29 -25.32 7.50 1.77
N VAL A 30 -24.78 6.39 2.29
CA VAL A 30 -23.57 6.43 3.12
C VAL A 30 -22.45 6.82 2.17
N ASN A 31 -21.98 8.06 2.27
CA ASN A 31 -20.85 8.52 1.48
C ASN A 31 -19.60 7.74 1.94
N GLN A 32 -19.22 6.70 1.19
CA GLN A 32 -18.08 5.86 1.55
C GLN A 32 -16.80 6.49 1.00
N SER A 33 -15.97 7.01 1.92
CA SER A 33 -14.64 7.49 1.59
C SER A 33 -13.60 6.42 1.92
N PHE A 34 -12.65 6.23 1.02
CA PHE A 34 -11.54 5.30 1.19
C PHE A 34 -10.20 6.05 1.10
N ALA A 35 -9.27 5.69 1.97
CA ALA A 35 -7.86 5.99 1.81
C ALA A 35 -7.21 4.84 1.04
N PHE A 36 -6.53 5.17 -0.05
CA PHE A 36 -5.82 4.19 -0.85
C PHE A 36 -4.31 4.41 -0.72
N TYR A 37 -3.60 3.41 -0.20
CA TYR A 37 -2.16 3.40 -0.05
C TYR A 37 -1.56 2.45 -1.08
N MET A 38 -0.75 2.96 -2.01
CA MET A 38 -0.07 2.17 -3.03
C MET A 38 1.44 2.21 -2.80
N ASP A 39 2.11 1.09 -3.09
CA ASP A 39 3.57 0.98 -3.11
C ASP A 39 4.01 0.13 -4.31
N GLU A 40 5.23 0.40 -4.77
CA GLU A 40 5.82 -0.23 -5.94
C GLU A 40 7.05 -1.04 -5.54
N SER A 41 7.28 -2.16 -6.22
CA SER A 41 8.48 -2.98 -6.07
C SER A 41 9.14 -3.20 -7.42
N GLY A 42 10.39 -2.76 -7.52
CA GLY A 42 11.13 -2.70 -8.78
C GLY A 42 10.85 -1.43 -9.58
N SER A 43 11.76 -1.05 -10.48
CA SER A 43 11.57 0.13 -11.33
C SER A 43 10.38 -0.09 -12.27
N PRO A 44 9.35 0.75 -12.29
CA PRO A 44 8.25 0.56 -13.24
C PRO A 44 8.70 0.79 -14.69
N LYS A 45 9.71 1.65 -14.87
CA LYS A 45 10.32 1.88 -16.17
C LYS A 45 11.14 0.64 -16.56
N PRO A 46 10.79 -0.07 -17.65
CA PRO A 46 11.54 -1.23 -18.09
C PRO A 46 12.92 -0.80 -18.56
N ASN A 47 13.96 -1.20 -17.84
CA ASN A 47 15.34 -1.12 -18.32
C ASN A 47 15.78 -2.53 -18.71
N PRO A 48 16.26 -2.76 -19.96
CA PRO A 48 16.78 -4.06 -20.37
C PRO A 48 17.95 -4.58 -19.51
N ARG A 49 18.60 -3.69 -18.74
CA ARG A 49 19.68 -4.02 -17.81
C ARG A 49 19.20 -4.31 -16.39
N ASP A 50 17.90 -4.22 -16.11
CA ASP A 50 17.38 -4.57 -14.79
C ASP A 50 17.52 -6.08 -14.56
N PRO A 51 18.09 -6.51 -13.43
CA PRO A 51 18.20 -7.93 -13.11
C PRO A 51 16.84 -8.57 -12.80
N ALA A 52 15.84 -7.77 -12.42
CA ALA A 52 14.51 -8.24 -12.10
C ALA A 52 13.64 -8.32 -13.36
N SER A 53 13.10 -9.51 -13.66
CA SER A 53 12.22 -9.78 -14.80
C SER A 53 10.78 -9.24 -14.63
N HIS A 54 10.44 -8.76 -13.45
CA HIS A 54 9.11 -8.31 -13.07
C HIS A 54 9.20 -7.02 -12.24
N PHE A 55 8.11 -6.28 -12.22
CA PHE A 55 7.84 -5.27 -11.21
C PHE A 55 6.45 -5.55 -10.61
N ALA A 56 6.20 -5.05 -9.41
CA ALA A 56 4.93 -5.22 -8.75
C ALA A 56 4.39 -3.88 -8.27
N VAL A 57 3.07 -3.75 -8.30
CA VAL A 57 2.34 -2.64 -7.69
C VAL A 57 1.35 -3.26 -6.74
N GLY A 58 1.33 -2.80 -5.50
CA GLY A 58 0.42 -3.33 -4.48
C GLY A 58 -0.03 -2.23 -3.53
N GLY A 59 -1.00 -2.54 -2.70
CA GLY A 59 -1.54 -1.55 -1.81
C GLY A 59 -2.68 -2.06 -0.95
N VAL A 60 -3.19 -1.14 -0.14
CA VAL A 60 -4.34 -1.36 0.74
C VAL A 60 -5.34 -0.23 0.60
N LEU A 61 -6.62 -0.59 0.51
CA LEU A 61 -7.73 0.33 0.67
C LEU A 61 -8.28 0.21 2.09
N ILE A 62 -8.50 1.37 2.70
CA ILE A 62 -9.00 1.51 4.07
C ILE A 62 -10.24 2.40 4.01
N GLN A 63 -11.37 1.92 4.54
CA GLN A 63 -12.53 2.79 4.71
C GLN A 63 -12.22 3.84 5.78
N HIS A 64 -12.59 5.11 5.55
CA HIS A 64 -12.22 6.20 6.45
C HIS A 64 -12.68 5.95 7.91
N ASN A 65 -13.86 5.35 8.09
CA ASN A 65 -14.41 5.01 9.40
C ASN A 65 -13.63 3.92 10.15
N ASP A 66 -12.77 3.17 9.45
CA ASP A 66 -11.96 2.10 10.01
C ASP A 66 -10.56 2.54 10.43
N GLU A 67 -10.12 3.75 10.07
CA GLU A 67 -8.78 4.25 10.38
C GLU A 67 -8.47 4.21 11.87
N SER A 68 -9.41 4.64 12.72
CA SER A 68 -9.23 4.63 14.18
C SER A 68 -9.08 3.20 14.73
N ARG A 69 -9.82 2.24 14.19
CA ARG A 69 -9.73 0.82 14.59
C ARG A 69 -8.38 0.22 14.23
N ILE A 70 -7.89 0.51 13.02
CA ILE A 70 -6.57 0.05 12.55
C ILE A 70 -5.45 0.66 13.40
N ARG A 71 -5.52 1.97 13.68
CA ARG A 71 -4.53 2.65 14.55
C ARG A 71 -4.48 2.02 15.94
N LEU A 72 -5.64 1.69 16.52
CA LEU A 72 -5.70 1.01 17.81
C LEU A 72 -5.08 -0.40 17.75
N GLN A 73 -5.36 -1.19 16.71
CA GLN A 73 -4.76 -2.51 16.53
C GLN A 73 -3.23 -2.44 16.42
N ILE A 74 -2.70 -1.47 15.66
CA ILE A 74 -1.26 -1.24 15.52
C ILE A 74 -0.63 -0.79 16.85
N ARG A 75 -1.27 0.15 17.57
CA ARG A 75 -0.84 0.58 18.91
C ARG A 75 -0.74 -0.61 19.85
N ASN A 76 -1.80 -1.41 19.95
CA ASN A 76 -1.84 -2.56 20.83
C ASN A 76 -0.74 -3.58 20.49
N PHE A 77 -0.44 -3.78 19.20
CA PHE A 77 0.70 -4.60 18.78
C PHE A 77 2.02 -4.02 19.27
N LYS A 78 2.26 -2.72 19.07
CA LYS A 78 3.48 -2.05 19.50
C LYS A 78 3.67 -2.12 21.02
N GLU A 79 2.61 -1.86 21.79
CA GLU A 79 2.62 -1.96 23.25
C GLU A 79 3.00 -3.36 23.74
N ARG A 80 2.43 -4.43 23.15
CA ARG A 80 2.77 -5.82 23.51
C ARG A 80 4.26 -6.13 23.36
N TRP A 81 4.92 -5.50 22.39
CA TRP A 81 6.32 -5.74 22.06
C TRP A 81 7.26 -4.64 22.56
N GLY A 82 6.76 -3.69 23.34
CA GLY A 82 7.55 -2.57 23.87
C GLY A 82 8.15 -1.67 22.78
N ILE A 83 7.47 -1.57 21.63
CA ILE A 83 7.88 -0.70 20.52
C ILE A 83 7.27 0.68 20.74
N ASP A 84 8.09 1.71 20.64
CA ASP A 84 7.62 3.10 20.75
C ASP A 84 6.59 3.45 19.65
N GLU A 85 5.58 4.24 20.01
CA GLU A 85 4.51 4.66 19.07
C GLU A 85 5.05 5.41 17.84
N SER A 86 6.16 6.14 17.97
CA SER A 86 6.78 6.90 16.88
C SER A 86 7.58 6.02 15.92
N VAL A 87 7.93 4.79 16.29
CA VAL A 87 8.78 3.90 15.46
C VAL A 87 7.96 3.27 14.34
N PRO A 88 8.25 3.52 13.05
CA PRO A 88 7.49 2.92 11.95
C PRO A 88 7.74 1.41 11.84
N LEU A 89 6.71 0.64 11.50
CA LEU A 89 6.78 -0.82 11.29
C LEU A 89 7.26 -1.15 9.86
N HIS A 90 8.49 -0.77 9.50
CA HIS A 90 9.03 -1.05 8.18
C HIS A 90 9.34 -2.53 7.99
N GLY A 91 8.63 -3.18 7.06
CA GLY A 91 8.79 -4.62 6.80
C GLY A 91 10.23 -5.04 6.44
N ASN A 92 11.00 -4.19 5.75
CA ASN A 92 12.41 -4.47 5.46
C ASN A 92 13.27 -4.48 6.73
N GLU A 93 13.06 -3.55 7.66
CA GLU A 93 13.80 -3.48 8.92
C GLU A 93 13.45 -4.67 9.83
N ILE A 94 12.17 -5.03 9.89
CA ILE A 94 11.67 -6.19 10.62
C ILE A 94 12.28 -7.49 10.08
N ARG A 95 12.13 -7.77 8.79
CA ARG A 95 12.63 -9.02 8.16
C ARG A 95 14.15 -9.15 8.24
N SER A 96 14.86 -8.04 8.05
CA SER A 96 16.33 -8.04 8.13
C SER A 96 16.85 -7.96 9.57
N ARG A 97 15.98 -7.71 10.56
CA ARG A 97 16.32 -7.52 11.97
C ARG A 97 17.38 -6.42 12.15
N LYS A 98 17.14 -5.26 11.54
CA LYS A 98 18.06 -4.12 11.54
C LYS A 98 17.42 -2.87 12.14
N LYS A 99 18.26 -1.88 12.46
CA LYS A 99 17.86 -0.58 13.00
C LYS A 99 16.94 -0.74 14.22
N ASN A 100 15.72 -0.20 14.16
CA ASN A 100 14.73 -0.23 15.24
C ASN A 100 14.29 -1.66 15.63
N PHE A 101 14.57 -2.65 14.78
CA PHE A 101 14.23 -4.06 15.00
C PHE A 101 15.46 -4.96 15.18
N ALA A 102 16.64 -4.38 15.44
CA ALA A 102 17.85 -5.16 15.73
C ALA A 102 17.69 -6.05 16.98
N TRP A 103 16.92 -5.57 17.98
CA TRP A 103 16.61 -6.31 19.20
C TRP A 103 15.90 -7.64 18.93
N LEU A 104 15.12 -7.75 17.84
CA LEU A 104 14.41 -8.98 17.48
C LEU A 104 15.39 -10.11 17.15
N GLY A 105 16.57 -9.78 16.59
CA GLY A 105 17.62 -10.77 16.31
C GLY A 105 18.34 -11.29 17.55
N LEU A 106 18.18 -10.63 18.70
CA LEU A 106 18.77 -11.05 19.98
C LEU A 106 17.81 -11.95 20.79
N ARG A 107 16.57 -12.13 20.31
CA ARG A 107 15.53 -12.94 20.96
C ARG A 107 15.65 -14.40 20.59
N SER A 108 15.10 -15.27 21.43
CA SER A 108 14.99 -16.69 21.12
C SER A 108 14.16 -16.92 19.85
N GLU A 109 14.39 -18.05 19.17
CA GLU A 109 13.62 -18.41 17.96
C GLU A 109 12.11 -18.45 18.24
N ASN A 110 11.69 -18.93 19.40
CA ASN A 110 10.29 -18.96 19.82
C ASN A 110 9.70 -17.54 19.95
N GLU A 111 10.42 -16.60 20.58
CA GLU A 111 9.97 -15.21 20.67
C GLU A 111 9.91 -14.54 19.29
N GLN A 112 10.88 -14.84 18.40
CA GLN A 112 10.85 -14.33 17.03
C GLN A 112 9.63 -14.85 16.27
N ASN A 113 9.34 -16.15 16.36
CA ASN A 113 8.18 -16.76 15.73
C ASN A 113 6.87 -16.17 16.29
N GLN A 114 6.80 -15.95 17.60
CA GLN A 114 5.65 -15.31 18.23
C GLN A 114 5.47 -13.86 17.74
N PHE A 115 6.55 -13.10 17.56
CA PHE A 115 6.49 -11.75 17.00
C PHE A 115 5.88 -11.74 15.59
N PHE A 116 6.33 -12.64 14.71
CA PHE A 116 5.80 -12.72 13.35
C PHE A 116 4.36 -13.22 13.31
N LEU A 117 3.98 -14.14 14.20
CA LEU A 117 2.61 -14.60 14.35
C LEU A 117 1.68 -13.47 14.81
N ASP A 118 2.09 -12.71 15.83
CA ASP A 118 1.37 -11.55 16.34
C ASP A 118 1.22 -10.46 15.29
N LEU A 119 2.29 -10.16 14.54
CA LEU A 119 2.28 -9.17 13.48
C LEU A 119 1.31 -9.59 12.37
N THR A 120 1.38 -10.84 11.94
CA THR A 120 0.49 -11.40 10.91
C THR A 120 -0.96 -11.35 11.37
N THR A 121 -1.24 -11.78 12.60
CA THR A 121 -2.57 -11.77 13.19
C THR A 121 -3.12 -10.34 13.26
N THR A 122 -2.30 -9.38 13.68
CA THR A 122 -2.68 -7.96 13.74
C THR A 122 -3.08 -7.45 12.36
N ILE A 123 -2.27 -7.72 11.32
CA ILE A 123 -2.56 -7.28 9.95
C ILE A 123 -3.84 -7.93 9.39
N VAL A 124 -4.03 -9.23 9.60
CA VAL A 124 -5.20 -9.97 9.10
C VAL A 124 -6.50 -9.52 9.77
N GLN A 125 -6.43 -9.05 11.02
CA GLN A 125 -7.58 -8.51 11.74
C GLN A 125 -7.92 -7.06 11.38
N CYS A 126 -7.05 -6.37 10.65
CA CYS A 126 -7.35 -5.03 10.16
C CYS A 126 -8.42 -5.12 9.05
N PRO A 127 -9.45 -4.25 9.08
CA PRO A 127 -10.47 -4.15 8.02
C PRO A 127 -9.92 -3.46 6.76
N ILE A 128 -8.98 -4.11 6.09
CA ILE A 128 -8.31 -3.59 4.91
C ILE A 128 -8.60 -4.48 3.70
N MET A 129 -8.74 -3.85 2.54
CA MET A 129 -8.74 -4.57 1.26
C MET A 129 -7.33 -4.51 0.68
N VAL A 130 -6.69 -5.66 0.52
CA VAL A 130 -5.35 -5.77 -0.07
C VAL A 130 -5.48 -6.07 -1.56
N HIS A 131 -4.72 -5.38 -2.39
CA HIS A 131 -4.60 -5.69 -3.81
C HIS A 131 -3.14 -5.67 -4.25
N GLY A 132 -2.82 -6.45 -5.27
CA GLY A 132 -1.48 -6.55 -5.82
C GLY A 132 -1.52 -7.02 -7.25
N CYS A 133 -0.59 -6.52 -8.06
CA CYS A 133 -0.39 -6.91 -9.43
C CYS A 133 1.11 -7.09 -9.67
N VAL A 134 1.50 -8.24 -10.21
CA VAL A 134 2.86 -8.50 -10.67
C VAL A 134 2.85 -8.45 -12.19
N VAL A 135 3.72 -7.62 -12.76
CA VAL A 135 3.80 -7.38 -14.19
C VAL A 135 5.12 -7.93 -14.73
N SER A 136 5.03 -8.84 -15.70
CA SER A 136 6.19 -9.30 -16.45
C SER A 136 6.73 -8.15 -17.32
N ARG A 137 8.01 -7.82 -17.16
CA ARG A 137 8.65 -6.78 -17.98
C ARG A 137 8.69 -7.17 -19.44
N LYS A 138 9.08 -8.42 -19.74
CA LYS A 138 9.11 -8.94 -21.11
C LYS A 138 7.72 -8.89 -21.73
N GLY A 139 6.72 -9.45 -21.04
CA GLY A 139 5.35 -9.43 -21.55
C GLY A 139 4.79 -8.02 -21.74
N TYR A 140 5.16 -7.09 -20.87
CA TYR A 140 4.81 -5.68 -20.99
C TYR A 140 5.47 -5.01 -22.21
N ILE A 141 6.79 -5.18 -22.39
CA ILE A 141 7.52 -4.64 -23.54
C ILE A 141 6.96 -5.25 -24.84
N ASP A 142 6.83 -6.58 -24.91
CA ASP A 142 6.35 -7.29 -26.10
C ASP A 142 4.97 -6.77 -26.55
N ARG A 143 4.09 -6.37 -25.60
CA ARG A 143 2.74 -5.87 -25.88
C ARG A 143 2.70 -4.40 -26.31
N TYR A 144 3.58 -3.58 -25.77
CA TYR A 144 3.44 -2.11 -25.82
C TYR A 144 4.54 -1.39 -26.58
N LEU A 145 5.64 -2.07 -26.91
CA LEU A 145 6.78 -1.47 -27.62
C LEU A 145 6.40 -0.99 -29.01
N GLU A 146 5.65 -1.78 -29.78
CA GLU A 146 5.22 -1.39 -31.13
C GLU A 146 4.30 -0.16 -31.10
N ARG A 147 3.42 -0.09 -30.09
CA ARG A 147 2.42 0.97 -29.98
C ARG A 147 2.97 2.28 -29.43
N TYR A 148 3.93 2.23 -28.51
CA TYR A 148 4.40 3.41 -27.78
C TYR A 148 5.90 3.69 -27.92
N GLY A 149 6.65 2.85 -28.63
CA GLY A 149 8.09 3.00 -28.85
C GLY A 149 8.90 3.09 -27.56
N SER A 150 9.95 3.92 -27.55
CA SER A 150 10.77 4.20 -26.35
C SER A 150 10.02 4.94 -25.23
N ASN A 151 8.80 5.42 -25.50
CA ASN A 151 7.90 6.06 -24.54
C ASN A 151 6.93 5.08 -23.87
N THR A 152 7.24 3.77 -23.88
CA THR A 152 6.58 2.82 -22.96
C THR A 152 6.61 3.38 -21.54
N TRP A 153 5.51 3.24 -20.79
CA TRP A 153 5.33 3.92 -19.50
C TRP A 153 6.59 3.81 -18.64
N GLY A 154 7.26 4.95 -18.41
CA GLY A 154 7.70 5.19 -17.05
C GLY A 154 6.40 5.35 -16.28
N VAL A 155 6.12 4.52 -15.28
CA VAL A 155 5.15 4.93 -14.27
C VAL A 155 5.82 6.11 -13.60
N VAL A 156 5.58 7.28 -14.19
CA VAL A 156 5.78 8.55 -13.52
C VAL A 156 4.76 8.50 -12.42
N GLU A 157 5.20 8.65 -11.19
CA GLU A 157 4.41 9.12 -10.07
C GLU A 157 3.31 10.07 -10.60
N VAL A 158 2.07 9.58 -10.75
CA VAL A 158 1.01 10.35 -11.42
C VAL A 158 0.55 11.44 -10.46
N THR A 159 1.13 12.62 -10.60
CA THR A 159 0.71 13.84 -9.88
C THR A 159 -0.25 14.72 -10.69
N HIS A 160 -0.80 14.25 -11.82
CA HIS A 160 -1.89 14.95 -12.50
C HIS A 160 -2.82 13.96 -13.22
N VAL A 161 -4.05 13.87 -12.72
CA VAL A 161 -5.18 13.36 -13.50
C VAL A 161 -5.65 14.52 -14.37
N ALA A 162 -5.26 14.56 -15.63
CA ALA A 162 -5.92 15.44 -16.58
C ALA A 162 -7.32 14.85 -16.86
N PRO A 163 -8.41 15.64 -16.79
CA PRO A 163 -9.73 15.16 -17.14
C PRO A 163 -9.76 14.83 -18.64
N CYS A 164 -9.95 13.57 -18.99
CA CYS A 164 -10.39 13.20 -20.33
C CYS A 164 -11.81 13.76 -20.50
N THR A 165 -11.94 14.80 -21.31
CA THR A 165 -13.23 15.20 -21.87
C THR A 165 -13.58 14.26 -23.04
N PRO A 166 -14.87 14.01 -23.28
CA PRO A 166 -15.34 12.98 -24.21
C PRO A 166 -14.93 13.21 -25.67
#